data_AF-A0A6G7XW06-F1
#
_entry.id   AF-A0A6G7XW06-F1
#
_cell.length_a   1.000
_cell.length_b   1.000
_cell.length_c   1.000
_cell.angle_alpha   90.00
_cell.angle_beta   90.00
_cell.angle_gamma   90.00
#
_symmetry.space_group_name_H-M   'P 1'
#
loop_
_entity.id
_entity.type
_entity.pdbx_description
1 polymer ?
#
loop_
_entity_poly.entity_id
_entity_poly.type
_entity_poly.pdbx_seq_one_letter_code
_entity_poly.pdbx_strand_id
1 'polypeptide(L)' 'MNKLSTKPNPDFPLKSWEDLDRLLQANFKFSKLTQSVSIDIADYDMTVEEVKNEAIKAGYKVDVGSKKITFY' A
#
# COMPACT_ATOMS: atom_id res chain seq x y z
N MET A 1 -38.71 -4.16 -15.98
CA MET A 1 -37.42 -3.97 -16.67
C MET A 1 -36.80 -2.68 -16.17
N ASN A 2 -35.79 -2.74 -15.29
CA ASN A 2 -35.05 -1.55 -14.89
C ASN A 2 -34.02 -1.21 -15.98
N LYS A 3 -34.24 -0.06 -16.64
CA LYS A 3 -33.35 0.55 -17.62
C LYS A 3 -32.34 1.41 -16.84
N LEU A 4 -31.06 1.16 -17.06
CA LEU A 4 -29.88 1.82 -16.46
C LEU A 4 -29.42 1.20 -15.12
N SER A 5 -28.37 0.39 -15.20
CA SER A 5 -27.59 -0.06 -14.04
C SER A 5 -26.99 1.13 -13.31
N THR A 6 -26.92 1.04 -11.98
CA THR A 6 -26.28 2.00 -11.08
C THR A 6 -24.92 2.41 -11.64
N LYS A 7 -24.66 3.73 -11.62
CA LYS A 7 -23.39 4.35 -12.05
C LYS A 7 -22.23 3.49 -11.53
N PRO A 8 -21.22 3.12 -12.34
CA PRO A 8 -20.05 2.46 -11.81
C PRO A 8 -19.44 3.45 -10.82
N ASN A 9 -19.60 3.21 -9.53
CA ASN A 9 -18.85 3.95 -8.53
C ASN A 9 -17.39 3.67 -8.88
N PRO A 10 -16.59 4.69 -9.21
CA PRO A 10 -15.14 4.56 -9.20
C PRO A 10 -14.67 4.64 -7.75
N ASP A 11 -15.29 3.86 -6.86
CA ASP A 11 -14.65 3.46 -5.62
C ASP A 11 -13.54 2.52 -6.08
N PHE A 12 -12.40 3.13 -6.46
CA PHE A 12 -11.17 2.39 -6.59
C PHE A 12 -11.04 1.59 -5.29
N PRO A 13 -11.09 0.25 -5.35
CA PRO A 13 -11.00 -0.54 -4.14
C PRO A 13 -9.70 -0.14 -3.45
N LEU A 14 -9.82 0.30 -2.20
CA LEU A 14 -8.66 0.61 -1.38
C LEU A 14 -7.77 -0.63 -1.37
N LYS A 15 -6.47 -0.42 -1.59
CA LYS A 15 -5.50 -1.49 -1.66
C LYS A 15 -5.44 -2.22 -0.33
N SER A 16 -5.40 -3.54 -0.40
CA SER A 16 -5.38 -4.42 0.76
C SER A 16 -3.95 -4.74 1.20
N TRP A 17 -3.79 -5.40 2.35
CA TRP A 17 -2.50 -5.93 2.82
C TRP A 17 -1.78 -6.78 1.77
N GLU A 18 -2.52 -7.54 0.96
CA GLU A 18 -1.96 -8.38 -0.11
C GLU A 18 -1.31 -7.55 -1.23
N ASP A 19 -1.91 -6.41 -1.58
CA ASP A 19 -1.33 -5.50 -2.57
C ASP A 19 -0.05 -4.85 -2.04
N LEU A 20 -0.06 -4.48 -0.75
CA LEU A 20 1.13 -3.97 -0.06
C LEU A 20 2.25 -5.01 -0.05
N ASP A 21 1.97 -6.23 0.41
CA ASP A 21 2.96 -7.31 0.49
C ASP A 21 3.50 -7.66 -0.89
N ARG A 22 2.63 -7.77 -1.89
CA ARG A 22 3.05 -8.04 -3.28
C ARG A 22 3.97 -6.95 -3.81
N LEU A 23 3.69 -5.67 -3.50
CA LEU A 23 4.49 -4.53 -3.92
C LEU A 23 5.85 -4.48 -3.19
N LEU A 24 5.86 -4.77 -1.89
CA LEU A 24 7.08 -4.89 -1.09
C LEU A 24 7.93 -6.07 -1.58
N GLN A 25 7.36 -7.28 -1.68
CA GLN A 25 8.07 -8.44 -2.19
C GLN A 25 8.57 -8.21 -3.62
N ALA A 26 7.79 -7.61 -4.52
CA ALA A 26 8.26 -7.33 -5.88
C ALA A 26 9.44 -6.34 -5.91
N ASN A 27 9.48 -5.36 -5.01
CA ASN A 27 10.60 -4.42 -4.94
C ASN A 27 11.84 -5.02 -4.26
N PHE A 28 11.65 -5.69 -3.11
CA PHE A 28 12.76 -6.16 -2.28
C PHE A 28 13.30 -7.54 -2.70
N LYS A 29 12.49 -8.41 -3.33
CA LYS A 29 12.92 -9.75 -3.77
C LYS A 29 13.83 -9.74 -4.99
N PHE A 30 13.70 -8.74 -5.87
CA PHE A 30 14.48 -8.65 -7.12
C PHE A 30 15.77 -7.84 -6.96
N SER A 31 16.23 -7.66 -5.71
CA SER A 31 17.32 -6.78 -5.29
C SER A 31 18.60 -6.86 -6.15
N LYS A 32 18.83 -5.80 -6.92
CA LYS A 32 20.18 -5.33 -7.29
C LYS A 32 20.42 -3.85 -7.00
N LEU A 33 19.38 -3.10 -6.62
CA LEU A 33 19.48 -1.68 -6.31
C LEU A 33 18.70 -1.42 -5.04
N THR A 34 19.30 -0.70 -4.10
CA THR A 34 18.69 -0.15 -2.88
C THR A 34 17.49 0.72 -3.25
N GLN A 35 16.33 0.11 -3.48
CA GLN A 35 15.12 0.81 -3.90
C GLN A 35 14.20 0.96 -2.70
N SER A 36 14.11 2.20 -2.22
CA SER A 36 13.09 2.59 -1.26
C SER A 36 11.73 2.62 -1.94
N VAL A 37 10.71 2.06 -1.31
CA VAL A 37 9.36 1.98 -1.87
C VAL A 37 8.49 3.01 -1.18
N SER A 38 7.85 3.91 -1.91
CA SER A 38 6.89 4.85 -1.32
C SER A 38 5.48 4.47 -1.70
N ILE A 39 4.59 4.40 -0.70
CA ILE A 39 3.15 4.22 -0.90
C ILE A 39 2.42 5.43 -0.34
N ASP A 40 1.29 5.79 -0.93
CA ASP A 40 0.35 6.76 -0.35
C ASP A 40 -0.68 6.00 0.48
N ILE A 41 -0.93 6.41 1.72
CA ILE A 41 -1.85 5.69 2.61
C ILE A 41 -3.30 5.98 2.30
N ALA A 42 -3.60 7.08 1.60
CA ALA A 42 -4.96 7.34 1.13
C ALA A 42 -5.46 6.29 0.12
N ASP A 43 -4.53 5.57 -0.54
CA ASP A 43 -4.85 4.47 -1.47
C ASP A 43 -5.10 3.13 -0.76
N TYR A 44 -4.89 3.01 0.54
CA TYR A 44 -5.02 1.76 1.30
C TYR A 44 -6.12 1.84 2.35
N ASP A 45 -6.70 0.69 2.67
CA ASP A 45 -7.76 0.58 3.70
C ASP A 45 -7.18 0.64 5.13
N MET A 46 -5.85 0.59 5.24
CA MET A 46 -5.10 0.55 6.49
C MET A 46 -4.67 1.94 6.96
N THR A 47 -4.55 2.10 8.27
CA THR A 47 -3.98 3.33 8.83
C THR A 47 -2.44 3.35 8.72
N VAL A 48 -1.88 4.57 8.77
CA VAL A 48 -0.43 4.78 8.77
C VAL A 48 0.25 3.99 9.91
N GLU A 49 -0.38 3.96 11.07
CA GLU A 49 0.15 3.31 12.28
C GLU A 49 0.16 1.79 12.16
N GLU A 50 -0.89 1.20 11.58
CA GLU A 50 -0.96 -0.24 11.32
C GLU A 50 0.11 -0.68 10.34
N VAL A 51 0.22 0.01 9.20
CA VAL A 51 1.24 -0.28 8.18
C VAL A 51 2.64 -0.15 8.78
N LYS A 52 2.89 0.90 9.58
CA LYS A 52 4.17 1.09 10.26
C LYS A 52 4.48 -0.06 11.22
N ASN A 53 3.54 -0.46 12.06
CA ASN A 53 3.75 -1.53 13.04
C ASN A 53 4.03 -2.87 12.37
N GLU A 54 3.27 -3.23 11.34
CA GLU A 54 3.45 -4.50 10.63
C GLU A 54 4.76 -4.51 9.84
N ALA A 55 5.12 -3.38 9.22
CA ALA A 55 6.40 -3.23 8.52
C ALA A 55 7.60 -3.38 9.45
N ILE A 56 7.55 -2.79 10.65
CA ILE A 56 8.60 -2.94 11.67
C ILE A 56 8.70 -4.39 12.13
N LYS A 57 7.58 -5.09 12.37
CA LYS A 57 7.59 -6.52 12.72
C LYS A 57 8.18 -7.39 11.61
N ALA A 58 7.91 -7.05 10.36
CA ALA A 58 8.47 -7.73 9.19
C ALA A 58 9.95 -7.39 8.93
N GLY A 59 10.54 -6.45 9.69
CA GLY A 59 11.95 -6.08 9.62
C GLY A 59 12.27 -4.98 8.60
N TYR A 60 11.27 -4.33 8.03
CA TYR A 60 11.45 -3.17 7.15
C TYR A 60 11.73 -1.90 7.95
N LYS A 61 12.54 -1.01 7.39
CA LYS A 61 12.66 0.36 7.90
C LYS A 61 11.60 1.21 7.22
N VAL A 62 10.78 1.92 8.00
CA VAL A 62 9.71 2.78 7.47
C VAL A 62 9.91 4.24 7.89
N ASP A 63 9.87 5.13 6.91
CA ASP A 63 9.77 6.58 7.09
C ASP A 63 8.34 7.03 6.80
N VAL A 64 7.74 7.72 7.75
CA VAL A 64 6.34 8.16 7.67
C VAL A 64 6.33 9.65 7.36
N GLY A 65 5.98 10.00 6.12
CA GLY A 65 5.64 11.36 5.73
C GLY A 65 4.18 11.69 6.01
N SER A 66 3.76 12.91 5.67
CA SER A 66 2.41 13.41 6.01
C SER A 66 1.25 12.64 5.37
N LYS A 67 1.48 11.95 4.24
CA LYS A 67 0.47 11.15 3.53
C LYS A 67 1.02 9.85 2.92
N LYS A 68 2.34 9.65 3.03
CA LYS A 68 3.06 8.57 2.36
C LYS A 68 3.98 7.86 3.32
N ILE A 69 4.13 6.56 3.14
CA ILE A 69 5.09 5.74 3.88
C ILE A 69 6.15 5.26 2.90
N THR A 70 7.41 5.45 3.27
CA THR A 70 8.55 4.99 2.50
C THR A 70 9.23 3.84 3.23
N PHE A 71 9.31 2.67 2.59
CA PHE A 71 9.96 1.46 3.09
C PHE A 71 11.37 1.36 2.55
N TYR A 72 12.29 0.87 3.39
CA TYR A 72 13.72 0.67 3.11
C TYR A 72 14.18 -0.70 3.60
#